data_AF-A0ABD0M7Z2-F1
#
_entry.id   AF-A0ABD0M7Z2-F1
#
_cell.length_a   1.000
_cell.length_b   1.000
_cell.length_c   1.000
_cell.angle_alpha   90.00
_cell.angle_beta   90.00
_cell.angle_gamma   90.00
#
_symmetry.space_group_name_H-M   'P 1'
#
loop_
_entity.id
_entity.type
_entity.pdbx_description
1 polymer ?
#
loop_
_entity_poly.entity_id
_entity_poly.type
_entity_poly.pdbx_seq_one_letter_code
_entity_poly.pdbx_strand_id
1 'polypeptide(L)'
;MAACLVLSFYLAIIPFSGGFTIHGKDRNGADATCGYSSCNPVKDDMVNVHLVPHTHDDVGWIMTVDQYYYRGNDFMRHTVKKLVNTGQLEFILGGWCMNDEASTHYNAIIDQTHAGFEFLRENFGDCGRPRVGWQIDPFGHSREMASLFARFGFDSLYFGRLDYQDKDKRQNTTTMEMIWQGSPDNLGPVSDLFTGVLQNTYFPPNGFCL
;
A
#
# COMPACT_ATOMS: atom_id res chain seq x y z
N MET A 1 21.90 -8.79 -9.25
CA MET A 1 22.34 -9.68 -8.15
C MET A 1 22.52 -8.78 -6.93
N ALA A 2 21.78 -8.88 -5.83
CA ALA A 2 20.88 -9.91 -5.33
C ALA A 2 19.46 -9.36 -5.16
N ALA A 3 18.46 -10.12 -5.58
CA ALA A 3 17.10 -9.97 -5.07
C ALA A 3 17.18 -10.34 -3.58
N CYS A 4 16.91 -9.38 -2.70
CA CYS A 4 16.91 -9.64 -1.26
C CYS A 4 15.80 -10.65 -0.98
N LEU A 5 16.20 -11.74 -0.34
CA LEU A 5 15.45 -12.98 -0.23
C LEU A 5 14.00 -12.80 0.21
N VAL A 6 13.15 -13.57 -0.46
CA VAL A 6 11.94 -14.21 0.05
C VAL A 6 12.01 -14.40 1.58
N LEU A 7 11.39 -13.49 2.33
CA LEU A 7 10.85 -13.82 3.64
C LEU A 7 9.52 -14.52 3.37
N SER A 8 9.61 -15.81 3.04
CA SER A 8 8.52 -16.72 3.32
C SER A 8 8.18 -16.50 4.79
N PHE A 9 7.00 -15.96 5.06
CA PHE A 9 6.43 -15.92 6.40
C PHE A 9 6.25 -17.38 6.87
N TYR A 10 7.33 -18.01 7.33
CA TYR A 10 7.24 -18.95 8.41
C TYR A 10 6.84 -18.11 9.61
N LEU A 11 5.53 -18.04 9.85
CA LEU A 11 4.98 -17.64 11.13
C LEU A 11 5.58 -18.62 12.15
N ALA A 12 6.73 -18.24 12.74
CA ALA A 12 7.30 -18.96 13.87
C ALA A 12 6.38 -18.70 15.06
N ILE A 13 5.27 -19.45 15.11
CA ILE A 13 4.41 -19.53 16.28
C ILE A 13 5.27 -20.18 17.37
N ILE A 14 5.83 -19.37 18.26
CA ILE A 14 6.35 -19.86 19.53
C ILE A 14 5.15 -20.53 20.23
N PRO A 15 5.22 -21.85 20.52
CA PRO A 15 4.10 -22.55 21.11
C PRO A 15 4.04 -22.19 22.59
N PHE A 16 3.37 -21.08 22.92
CA PHE A 16 2.93 -20.87 24.30
C PHE A 16 1.72 -21.78 24.55
N SER A 17 1.94 -22.80 25.36
CA SER A 17 0.98 -23.80 25.83
C SER A 17 -0.02 -23.20 26.84
N GLY A 18 -0.76 -22.19 26.42
CA GLY A 18 -1.87 -21.62 27.18
C GLY A 18 -2.98 -21.19 26.23
N GLY A 19 -4.16 -21.81 26.34
CA GLY A 19 -5.31 -21.47 25.52
C GLY A 19 -5.68 -20.00 25.66
N PHE A 20 -5.50 -19.22 24.60
CA PHE A 20 -5.92 -17.84 24.53
C PHE A 20 -7.03 -17.72 23.49
N THR A 21 -8.28 -17.68 23.95
CA THR A 21 -9.41 -17.27 23.14
C THR A 21 -9.27 -15.77 22.89
N ILE A 22 -8.77 -15.39 21.72
CA ILE A 22 -8.58 -13.98 21.37
C ILE A 22 -9.92 -13.35 20.98
N HIS A 23 -10.75 -13.02 21.97
CA HIS A 23 -11.93 -12.19 21.77
C HIS A 23 -11.51 -10.88 21.08
N GLY A 24 -12.19 -10.53 19.98
CA GLY A 24 -11.99 -9.29 19.24
C GLY A 24 -12.58 -8.10 19.98
N LYS A 25 -11.97 -7.71 21.11
CA LYS A 25 -12.20 -6.44 21.78
C LYS A 25 -10.85 -5.80 22.05
N ASP A 26 -10.75 -4.51 21.75
CA ASP A 26 -9.69 -3.66 22.31
C ASP A 26 -9.70 -3.79 23.85
N ARG A 27 -8.58 -3.47 24.52
CA ARG A 27 -8.41 -3.53 25.98
C ARG A 27 -9.49 -2.72 26.74
N ASN A 28 -10.21 -1.84 26.05
CA ASN A 28 -11.31 -1.02 26.57
C ASN A 28 -12.72 -1.39 26.07
N GLY A 29 -12.88 -2.47 25.30
CA GLY A 29 -14.20 -2.93 24.82
C GLY A 29 -14.88 -2.05 23.77
N ALA A 30 -14.13 -1.13 23.13
CA ALA A 30 -14.58 -0.39 21.96
C ALA A 30 -14.59 -1.28 20.70
N ASP A 31 -15.48 -0.97 19.76
CA ASP A 31 -15.58 -1.66 18.46
C ASP A 31 -14.25 -1.51 17.68
N ALA A 32 -13.85 -2.54 16.95
CA ALA A 32 -12.61 -2.51 16.19
C ALA A 32 -12.73 -1.48 15.07
N THR A 33 -12.04 -0.34 15.19
CA THR A 33 -12.01 0.69 14.17
C THR A 33 -10.86 0.44 13.20
N CYS A 34 -11.11 0.59 11.91
CA CYS A 34 -10.11 0.54 10.83
C CYS A 34 -9.95 1.92 10.17
N GLY A 35 -9.04 2.06 9.21
CA GLY A 35 -8.80 3.32 8.49
C GLY A 35 -8.16 4.41 9.34
N TYR A 36 -8.42 5.69 9.07
CA TYR A 36 -7.75 6.79 9.78
C TYR A 36 -8.00 6.81 11.29
N SER A 37 -9.13 6.29 11.75
CA SER A 37 -9.42 6.15 13.18
C SER A 37 -8.51 5.15 13.90
N SER A 38 -7.85 4.24 13.18
CA SER A 38 -6.89 3.29 13.75
C SER A 38 -5.43 3.76 13.68
N CYS A 39 -5.18 4.98 13.17
CA CYS A 39 -3.82 5.50 13.07
C CYS A 39 -3.20 5.71 14.46
N ASN A 40 -1.91 5.41 14.57
CA ASN A 40 -1.15 5.70 15.79
C ASN A 40 -1.12 7.22 16.06
N PRO A 41 -1.20 7.65 17.32
CA PRO A 41 -1.10 9.07 17.66
C PRO A 41 0.29 9.60 17.29
N VAL A 42 0.31 10.77 16.67
CA VAL A 42 1.53 11.54 16.43
C VAL A 42 1.84 12.42 17.63
N LYS A 43 3.12 12.81 17.77
CA LYS A 43 3.53 13.77 18.76
C LYS A 43 3.90 15.09 18.11
N ASP A 44 3.17 16.14 18.48
CA ASP A 44 3.45 17.51 18.04
C ASP A 44 4.85 17.96 18.49
N ASP A 45 5.45 18.87 17.72
CA ASP A 45 6.79 19.42 17.96
C ASP A 45 7.94 18.38 18.01
N MET A 46 7.71 17.18 17.49
CA MET A 46 8.72 16.14 17.33
C MET A 46 8.80 15.65 15.89
N VAL A 47 9.98 15.12 15.53
CA VAL A 47 10.12 14.33 14.30
C VAL A 47 9.41 13.00 14.51
N ASN A 48 8.34 12.77 13.75
CA ASN A 48 7.61 11.51 13.74
C ASN A 48 8.19 10.63 12.62
N VAL A 49 8.62 9.41 12.98
CA VAL A 49 9.14 8.42 12.02
C VAL A 49 8.08 7.33 11.85
N HIS A 50 7.46 7.29 10.68
CA HIS A 50 6.48 6.26 10.32
C HIS A 50 7.20 5.06 9.71
N LEU A 51 7.31 3.98 10.49
CA LEU A 51 7.81 2.72 9.98
C LEU A 51 6.67 2.04 9.22
N VAL A 52 6.87 1.79 7.92
CA VAL A 52 5.87 1.15 7.03
C VAL A 52 6.42 -0.21 6.56
N PRO A 53 6.18 -1.29 7.32
CA PRO A 53 6.51 -2.64 6.88
C PRO A 53 5.71 -2.98 5.63
N HIS A 54 6.39 -3.42 4.57
CA HIS A 54 5.75 -3.85 3.33
C HIS A 54 6.57 -4.98 2.69
N THR A 55 5.97 -5.65 1.72
CA THR A 55 6.65 -6.62 0.85
C THR A 55 6.25 -6.31 -0.58
N HIS A 56 7.22 -6.27 -1.48
CA HIS A 56 6.97 -6.10 -2.91
C HIS A 56 6.83 -7.50 -3.53
N ASP A 57 5.59 -7.88 -3.82
CA ASP A 57 5.25 -9.18 -4.38
C ASP A 57 4.90 -9.04 -5.86
N ASP A 58 5.85 -9.36 -6.73
CA ASP A 58 5.61 -9.38 -8.17
C ASP A 58 4.58 -10.45 -8.54
N VAL A 59 3.43 -10.00 -9.03
CA VAL A 59 2.29 -10.83 -9.45
C VAL A 59 2.66 -11.59 -10.72
N GLY A 60 3.27 -12.78 -10.55
CA GLY A 60 3.67 -13.68 -11.63
C GLY A 60 5.17 -13.71 -11.95
N TRP A 61 6.06 -13.57 -10.94
CA TRP A 61 7.50 -13.68 -11.16
C TRP A 61 8.07 -15.10 -10.94
N ILE A 62 7.89 -15.68 -9.76
CA ILE A 62 8.45 -17.01 -9.39
C ILE A 62 7.34 -18.07 -9.17
N MET A 63 6.10 -17.64 -8.88
CA MET A 63 4.91 -18.49 -8.67
C MET A 63 3.64 -17.81 -9.24
N THR A 64 2.56 -18.57 -9.46
CA THR A 64 1.28 -18.01 -9.96
C THR A 64 0.44 -17.38 -8.84
N VAL A 65 -0.46 -16.46 -9.20
CA VAL A 65 -1.38 -15.75 -8.27
C VAL A 65 -2.18 -16.72 -7.40
N ASP A 66 -2.70 -17.78 -8.01
CA ASP A 66 -3.47 -18.82 -7.32
C ASP A 66 -2.63 -19.60 -6.30
N GLN A 67 -1.35 -19.82 -6.57
CA GLN A 67 -0.47 -20.53 -5.63
C GLN A 67 -0.18 -19.72 -4.37
N TYR A 68 -0.17 -18.39 -4.47
CA TYR A 68 -0.07 -17.51 -3.31
C TYR A 68 -1.38 -17.49 -2.50
N TYR A 69 -2.53 -17.49 -3.16
CA TYR A 69 -3.83 -17.32 -2.51
C TYR A 69 -4.40 -18.63 -1.89
N TYR A 70 -4.33 -19.76 -2.61
CA TYR A 70 -4.99 -21.02 -2.19
C TYR A 70 -4.21 -21.84 -1.16
N ARG A 71 -3.09 -21.33 -0.63
CA ARG A 71 -2.37 -21.97 0.49
C ARG A 71 -3.00 -21.70 1.87
N GLY A 72 -3.95 -20.77 1.98
CA GLY A 72 -4.57 -20.40 3.24
C GLY A 72 -5.68 -21.36 3.69
N ASN A 73 -5.71 -21.73 4.97
CA ASN A 73 -6.85 -22.40 5.59
C ASN A 73 -7.86 -21.38 6.18
N ASP A 74 -9.05 -21.82 6.59
CA ASP A 74 -10.11 -20.93 7.09
C ASP A 74 -9.71 -20.13 8.33
N PHE A 75 -8.79 -20.66 9.14
CA PHE A 75 -8.22 -19.97 10.30
C PHE A 75 -7.37 -18.77 9.87
N MET A 76 -6.53 -18.94 8.85
CA MET A 76 -5.77 -17.83 8.27
C MET A 76 -6.71 -16.75 7.72
N ARG A 77 -7.76 -17.14 6.99
CA ARG A 77 -8.75 -16.17 6.44
C ARG A 77 -9.42 -15.35 7.55
N HIS A 78 -9.85 -15.98 8.64
CA HIS A 78 -10.42 -15.28 9.78
C HIS A 78 -9.42 -14.33 10.45
N THR A 79 -8.17 -14.78 10.59
CA THR A 79 -7.10 -13.98 11.20
C THR A 79 -6.82 -12.73 10.37
N VAL A 80 -6.67 -12.85 9.05
CA VAL A 80 -6.45 -11.71 8.14
C VAL A 80 -7.62 -10.74 8.22
N LYS A 81 -8.87 -11.22 8.14
CA LYS A 81 -10.05 -10.34 8.28
C LYS A 81 -10.04 -9.59 9.60
N LYS A 82 -9.69 -10.25 10.72
CA LYS A 82 -9.58 -9.59 12.02
C LYS A 82 -8.51 -8.50 12.00
N LEU A 83 -7.33 -8.77 11.45
CA LEU A 83 -6.24 -7.80 11.37
C LEU A 83 -6.65 -6.55 10.57
N VAL A 84 -7.31 -6.75 9.42
CA VAL A 84 -7.85 -5.66 8.59
C VAL A 84 -8.88 -4.82 9.36
N ASN A 85 -9.85 -5.47 10.00
CA ASN A 85 -10.89 -4.76 10.75
C ASN A 85 -10.34 -4.00 11.97
N THR A 86 -9.21 -4.44 12.53
CA THR A 86 -8.51 -3.72 13.62
C THR A 86 -7.51 -2.68 13.13
N GLY A 87 -7.36 -2.49 11.81
CA GLY A 87 -6.40 -1.55 11.24
C GLY A 87 -4.92 -1.95 11.38
N GLN A 88 -4.64 -3.20 11.77
CA GLN A 88 -3.27 -3.73 11.87
C GLN A 88 -2.71 -4.15 10.51
N LEU A 89 -3.59 -4.46 9.56
CA LEU A 89 -3.24 -4.77 8.18
C LEU A 89 -4.04 -3.83 7.26
N GLU A 90 -3.36 -3.14 6.36
CA GLU A 90 -3.98 -2.21 5.42
C GLU A 90 -3.66 -2.62 3.99
N PHE A 91 -4.65 -2.52 3.10
CA PHE A 91 -4.44 -2.66 1.66
C PHE A 91 -4.08 -1.30 1.07
N ILE A 92 -2.90 -1.22 0.46
CA ILE A 92 -2.46 -0.08 -0.35
C ILE A 92 -2.59 -0.46 -1.83
N LEU A 93 -2.84 0.52 -2.70
CA LEU A 93 -3.13 0.36 -4.13
C LEU A 93 -4.40 -0.47 -4.43
N GLY A 94 -4.46 -1.73 -4.00
CA GLY A 94 -5.63 -2.62 -4.10
C GLY A 94 -6.14 -3.00 -5.50
N GLY A 95 -5.41 -2.66 -6.56
CA GLY A 95 -5.63 -3.26 -7.87
C GLY A 95 -5.18 -4.73 -7.91
N TRP A 96 -5.49 -5.43 -9.00
CA TRP A 96 -5.04 -6.81 -9.20
C TRP A 96 -3.51 -6.92 -9.22
N CYS A 97 -2.83 -5.89 -9.73
CA CYS A 97 -1.38 -5.74 -9.63
C CYS A 97 -0.96 -4.26 -9.56
N MET A 98 0.34 -4.05 -9.34
CA MET A 98 1.01 -2.78 -9.59
C MET A 98 1.31 -2.66 -11.08
N ASN A 99 0.40 -2.04 -11.83
CA ASN A 99 0.54 -1.94 -13.28
C ASN A 99 1.66 -0.98 -13.70
N ASP A 100 2.28 -1.26 -14.85
CA ASP A 100 3.15 -0.29 -15.54
C ASP A 100 2.35 0.96 -15.94
N GLU A 101 3.05 2.08 -16.12
CA GLU A 101 2.47 3.38 -16.47
C GLU A 101 2.86 3.88 -17.87
N ALA A 102 3.81 3.22 -18.54
CA ALA A 102 4.28 3.63 -19.88
C ALA A 102 3.55 2.91 -21.03
N SER A 103 3.26 1.62 -20.86
CA SER A 103 2.77 0.73 -21.93
C SER A 103 1.33 0.24 -21.72
N THR A 104 0.64 0.79 -20.72
CA THR A 104 -0.74 0.41 -20.38
C THR A 104 -1.76 1.38 -20.95
N HIS A 105 -2.91 0.85 -21.33
CA HIS A 105 -4.05 1.66 -21.76
C HIS A 105 -4.96 1.93 -20.55
N TYR A 106 -5.46 3.16 -20.39
CA TYR A 106 -6.24 3.57 -19.22
C TYR A 106 -7.45 2.66 -18.93
N ASN A 107 -8.17 2.19 -19.97
CA ASN A 107 -9.24 1.20 -19.79
C ASN A 107 -8.76 -0.07 -19.07
N ALA A 108 -7.60 -0.61 -19.44
CA ALA A 108 -7.05 -1.81 -18.80
C ALA A 108 -6.59 -1.53 -17.36
N ILE A 109 -6.10 -0.32 -17.08
CA ILE A 109 -5.78 0.13 -15.70
C ILE A 109 -7.06 0.16 -14.86
N ILE A 110 -8.15 0.71 -15.39
CA ILE A 110 -9.45 0.76 -14.71
C ILE A 110 -9.97 -0.67 -14.46
N ASP A 111 -9.95 -1.54 -15.47
CA ASP A 111 -10.46 -2.90 -15.37
C ASP A 111 -9.70 -3.73 -14.31
N GLN A 112 -8.36 -3.71 -14.33
CA GLN A 112 -7.56 -4.45 -13.34
C GLN A 112 -7.71 -3.89 -11.92
N THR A 113 -7.85 -2.56 -11.80
CA THR A 113 -8.08 -1.92 -10.49
C THR A 113 -9.47 -2.27 -9.96
N HIS A 114 -10.49 -2.24 -10.82
CA HIS A 114 -11.86 -2.58 -10.48
C HIS A 114 -11.98 -4.02 -9.97
N ALA A 115 -11.33 -4.99 -10.64
CA ALA A 115 -11.32 -6.38 -10.19
C ALA A 115 -10.72 -6.55 -8.78
N GLY A 116 -9.62 -5.85 -8.49
CA GLY A 116 -9.02 -5.83 -7.15
C GLY A 116 -9.93 -5.21 -6.10
N PHE A 117 -10.53 -4.04 -6.41
CA PHE A 117 -11.45 -3.37 -5.49
C PHE A 117 -12.71 -4.19 -5.21
N GLU A 118 -13.26 -4.86 -6.21
CA GLU A 118 -14.41 -5.74 -6.04
C GLU A 118 -14.06 -6.90 -5.10
N PHE A 119 -12.93 -7.56 -5.33
CA PHE A 119 -12.44 -8.61 -4.44
C PHE A 119 -12.28 -8.12 -3.00
N LEU A 120 -11.66 -6.95 -2.80
CA LEU A 120 -11.45 -6.39 -1.46
C LEU A 120 -12.78 -6.05 -0.78
N ARG A 121 -13.70 -5.43 -1.51
CA ARG A 121 -15.04 -5.09 -1.01
C ARG A 121 -15.80 -6.34 -0.58
N GLU A 122 -15.81 -7.39 -1.39
CA GLU A 122 -16.54 -8.63 -1.09
C GLU A 122 -15.97 -9.39 0.12
N ASN A 123 -14.66 -9.33 0.33
CA ASN A 123 -14.00 -10.10 1.38
C ASN A 123 -13.82 -9.34 2.69
N PHE A 124 -13.62 -8.02 2.64
CA PHE A 124 -13.21 -7.18 3.77
C PHE A 124 -14.11 -5.96 4.01
N GLY A 125 -15.10 -5.71 3.15
CA GLY A 125 -16.01 -4.58 3.29
C GLY A 125 -15.30 -3.23 3.28
N ASP A 126 -15.83 -2.25 4.01
CA ASP A 126 -15.30 -0.88 4.04
C ASP A 126 -13.87 -0.79 4.59
N CYS A 127 -13.49 -1.68 5.52
CA CYS A 127 -12.13 -1.74 6.06
C CYS A 127 -11.10 -2.23 5.04
N GLY A 128 -11.54 -2.90 3.98
CA GLY A 128 -10.68 -3.34 2.88
C GLY A 128 -10.37 -2.25 1.85
N ARG A 129 -11.00 -1.07 1.94
CA ARG A 129 -10.90 -0.02 0.93
C ARG A 129 -9.52 0.67 0.98
N PRO A 130 -8.71 0.59 -0.08
CA PRO A 130 -7.46 1.34 -0.15
C PRO A 130 -7.70 2.85 -0.23
N ARG A 131 -6.79 3.62 0.37
CA ARG A 131 -6.81 5.09 0.36
C ARG A 131 -5.59 5.70 -0.30
N VAL A 132 -4.52 4.92 -0.45
CA VAL A 132 -3.21 5.37 -0.90
C VAL A 132 -2.78 4.56 -2.11
N GLY A 133 -2.42 5.25 -3.19
CA GLY A 133 -1.73 4.68 -4.33
C GLY A 133 -0.28 4.36 -3.98
N TRP A 134 0.17 3.18 -4.40
CA TRP A 134 1.51 2.69 -4.12
C TRP A 134 2.14 2.18 -5.41
N GLN A 135 3.00 3.01 -6.03
CA GLN A 135 3.65 2.75 -7.33
C GLN A 135 5.17 2.78 -7.16
N ILE A 136 5.70 1.85 -6.39
CA ILE A 136 7.12 1.89 -5.99
C ILE A 136 8.09 1.43 -7.07
N ASP A 137 7.65 0.56 -7.99
CA ASP A 137 8.51 -0.11 -8.97
C ASP A 137 8.28 0.18 -10.48
N PRO A 138 7.21 0.87 -10.94
CA PRO A 138 7.12 1.28 -12.34
C PRO A 138 8.28 2.18 -12.78
N PHE A 139 8.69 2.05 -14.05
CA PHE A 139 9.81 2.79 -14.60
C PHE A 139 9.39 4.17 -15.13
N GLY A 140 9.11 5.08 -14.19
CA GLY A 140 8.55 6.39 -14.47
C GLY A 140 7.04 6.40 -14.27
N HIS A 141 6.48 7.61 -14.14
CA HIS A 141 5.10 7.80 -13.72
C HIS A 141 4.37 8.72 -14.69
N SER A 142 3.14 8.34 -15.01
CA SER A 142 2.28 9.04 -15.97
C SER A 142 1.35 10.01 -15.25
N ARG A 143 1.11 11.15 -15.89
CA ARG A 143 0.14 12.12 -15.40
C ARG A 143 -1.29 11.53 -15.36
N GLU A 144 -1.60 10.62 -16.28
CA GLU A 144 -2.89 9.94 -16.33
C GLU A 144 -3.13 9.07 -15.10
N MET A 145 -2.09 8.40 -14.57
CA MET A 145 -2.23 7.59 -13.37
C MET A 145 -2.60 8.42 -12.14
N ALA A 146 -1.98 9.59 -11.97
CA ALA A 146 -2.33 10.52 -10.90
C ALA A 146 -3.81 10.98 -11.03
N SER A 147 -4.25 11.30 -12.25
CA SER A 147 -5.64 11.65 -12.53
C SER A 147 -6.59 10.51 -12.18
N LEU A 148 -6.29 9.27 -12.60
CA LEU A 148 -7.10 8.09 -12.29
C LEU A 148 -7.18 7.82 -10.79
N PHE A 149 -6.07 7.87 -10.06
CA PHE A 149 -6.04 7.66 -8.61
C PHE A 149 -6.86 8.71 -7.84
N ALA A 150 -6.76 9.98 -8.20
CA ALA A 150 -7.65 11.01 -7.64
C ALA A 150 -9.13 10.65 -7.88
N ARG A 151 -9.46 10.15 -9.08
CA ARG A 151 -10.83 9.74 -9.46
C ARG A 151 -11.28 8.43 -8.81
N PHE A 152 -10.37 7.54 -8.45
CA PHE A 152 -10.66 6.35 -7.63
C PHE A 152 -10.93 6.72 -6.17
N GLY A 153 -10.66 7.97 -5.80
CA GLY A 153 -10.85 8.48 -4.45
C GLY A 153 -9.68 8.12 -3.53
N PHE A 154 -8.46 8.05 -4.08
CA PHE A 154 -7.25 8.03 -3.26
C PHE A 154 -6.92 9.42 -2.75
N ASP A 155 -6.40 9.45 -1.54
CA ASP A 155 -5.97 10.66 -0.86
C ASP A 155 -4.53 11.01 -1.24
N SER A 156 -3.71 10.01 -1.58
CA SER A 156 -2.31 10.20 -1.95
C SER A 156 -1.74 9.12 -2.85
N LEU A 157 -0.60 9.41 -3.49
CA LEU A 157 0.27 8.49 -4.23
C LEU A 157 1.70 8.55 -3.68
N TYR A 158 2.32 7.39 -3.47
CA TYR A 158 3.76 7.30 -3.22
C TYR A 158 4.46 6.45 -4.27
N PHE A 159 5.63 6.90 -4.70
CA PHE A 159 6.46 6.19 -5.66
C PHE A 159 7.95 6.27 -5.35
N GLY A 160 8.71 5.31 -5.88
CA GLY A 160 10.14 5.17 -5.63
C GLY A 160 11.05 5.65 -6.77
N ARG A 161 10.61 5.51 -8.03
CA ARG A 161 11.46 5.70 -9.21
C ARG A 161 11.19 7.05 -9.88
N LEU A 162 12.24 7.83 -10.06
CA LEU A 162 12.25 9.06 -10.85
C LEU A 162 13.65 9.28 -11.42
N ASP A 163 13.78 10.21 -12.37
CA ASP A 163 15.09 10.59 -12.88
C ASP A 163 16.01 11.04 -11.74
N TYR A 164 17.27 10.59 -11.76
CA TYR A 164 18.21 10.86 -10.68
C TYR A 164 18.51 12.36 -10.53
N GLN A 165 18.54 13.13 -11.62
CA GLN A 165 18.75 14.58 -11.57
C GLN A 165 17.56 15.28 -10.92
N ASP A 166 16.34 14.81 -11.21
CA ASP A 166 15.13 15.33 -10.56
C ASP A 166 15.11 14.97 -9.06
N LYS A 167 15.53 13.75 -8.70
CA LYS A 167 15.65 13.33 -7.29
C LYS A 167 16.62 14.22 -6.52
N ASP A 168 17.84 14.40 -7.03
CA ASP A 168 18.86 15.24 -6.40
C ASP A 168 18.36 16.69 -6.25
N LYS A 169 17.70 17.21 -7.29
CA LYS A 169 17.11 18.55 -7.24
C LYS A 169 16.05 18.64 -6.13
N ARG A 170 15.08 17.72 -6.09
CA ARG A 170 13.98 17.73 -5.12
C ARG A 170 14.45 17.57 -3.67
N GLN A 171 15.48 16.77 -3.44
CA GLN A 171 16.10 16.63 -2.12
C GLN A 171 16.75 17.94 -1.68
N ASN A 172 17.44 18.63 -2.59
CA ASN A 172 18.06 19.93 -2.30
C ASN A 172 17.05 21.09 -2.16
N THR A 173 15.93 21.03 -2.87
CA THR A 173 14.89 22.08 -2.84
C THR A 173 13.72 21.78 -1.90
N THR A 174 13.75 20.68 -1.15
CA THR A 174 12.67 20.24 -0.26
C THR A 174 11.31 20.07 -0.95
N THR A 175 11.32 19.57 -2.20
CA THR A 175 10.12 19.36 -3.03
C THR A 175 9.91 17.87 -3.37
N MET A 176 10.20 17.00 -2.41
CA MET A 176 9.93 15.55 -2.51
C MET A 176 8.44 15.22 -2.35
N GLU A 177 7.65 16.16 -1.83
CA GLU A 177 6.20 16.06 -1.68
C GLU A 177 5.54 17.22 -2.44
N MET A 178 4.46 16.93 -3.15
CA MET A 178 3.76 17.92 -3.97
C MET A 178 2.30 17.56 -4.19
N ILE A 179 1.48 18.55 -4.58
CA ILE A 179 0.18 18.29 -5.20
C ILE A 179 0.42 18.08 -6.69
N TRP A 180 0.16 16.88 -7.19
CA TRP A 180 0.27 16.57 -8.60
C TRP A 180 -1.08 16.82 -9.29
N GLN A 181 -1.10 17.81 -10.17
CA GLN A 181 -2.27 18.15 -10.98
C GLN A 181 -2.32 17.21 -12.21
N GLY A 182 -3.15 16.18 -12.15
CA GLY A 182 -3.26 15.17 -13.21
C GLY A 182 -3.92 15.68 -14.50
N SER A 183 -4.88 16.59 -14.38
CA SER A 183 -5.62 17.10 -15.53
C SER A 183 -6.08 18.55 -15.28
N PRO A 184 -5.13 19.50 -15.13
CA PRO A 184 -5.43 20.88 -14.72
C PRO A 184 -6.38 21.60 -15.69
N ASP A 185 -6.27 21.32 -16.99
CA ASP A 185 -7.01 22.04 -18.02
C ASP A 185 -8.42 21.47 -18.28
N ASN A 186 -8.68 20.20 -17.93
CA ASN A 186 -9.96 19.53 -18.23
C ASN A 186 -10.76 19.20 -16.97
N LEU A 187 -10.17 18.46 -16.04
CA LEU A 187 -10.85 18.04 -14.81
C LEU A 187 -10.61 19.03 -13.67
N GLY A 188 -9.49 19.77 -13.70
CA GLY A 188 -9.13 20.71 -12.66
C GLY A 188 -8.90 20.00 -11.31
N PRO A 189 -9.31 20.60 -10.19
CA PRO A 189 -8.96 20.13 -8.85
C PRO A 189 -9.43 18.71 -8.49
N VAL A 190 -10.42 18.14 -9.19
CA VAL A 190 -10.86 16.75 -8.92
C VAL A 190 -9.87 15.70 -9.44
N SER A 191 -8.79 16.14 -10.11
CA SER A 191 -7.68 15.32 -10.57
C SER A 191 -6.37 15.63 -9.82
N ASP A 192 -6.43 16.46 -8.78
CA ASP A 192 -5.28 16.78 -7.94
C ASP A 192 -5.05 15.65 -6.93
N LEU A 193 -3.81 15.22 -6.79
CA LEU A 193 -3.43 14.12 -5.89
C LEU A 193 -2.18 14.48 -5.11
N PHE A 194 -2.22 14.35 -3.77
CA PHE A 194 -1.01 14.48 -2.98
C PHE A 194 -0.04 13.37 -3.37
N THR A 195 1.21 13.73 -3.67
CA THR A 195 2.20 12.81 -4.18
C THR A 195 3.50 12.96 -3.42
N GLY A 196 4.01 11.84 -2.89
CA GLY A 196 5.28 11.77 -2.17
C GLY A 196 6.30 10.88 -2.88
N VAL A 197 7.52 11.39 -3.05
CA VAL A 197 8.67 10.61 -3.53
C VAL A 197 9.36 9.97 -2.34
N LEU A 198 9.54 8.65 -2.38
CA LEU A 198 10.22 7.90 -1.33
C LEU A 198 11.74 8.17 -1.34
N GLN A 199 12.31 8.30 -0.15
CA GLN A 199 13.72 8.68 0.03
C GLN A 199 14.68 7.62 -0.53
N ASN A 200 14.53 6.37 -0.11
CA ASN A 200 15.43 5.28 -0.48
C ASN A 200 14.78 4.29 -1.47
N THR A 201 14.14 4.82 -2.52
CA THR A 201 13.37 4.03 -3.50
C THR A 201 12.20 3.34 -2.80
N TYR A 202 12.37 2.11 -2.31
CA TYR A 202 11.43 1.46 -1.40
C TYR A 202 12.16 0.54 -0.40
N PHE A 203 13.47 0.75 -0.24
CA PHE A 203 14.31 -0.03 0.66
C PHE A 203 14.37 0.59 2.05
N PRO A 204 14.58 -0.22 3.10
CA PRO A 204 14.88 0.32 4.42
C PRO A 204 16.18 1.14 4.39
N PRO A 205 16.39 2.05 5.36
CA PRO A 205 17.69 2.68 5.57
C PRO A 205 18.80 1.65 5.77
N ASN A 206 20.04 2.02 5.43
CA ASN A 206 21.20 1.13 5.58
C ASN A 206 21.31 0.62 7.03
N GLY A 207 21.43 -0.70 7.19
CA GLY A 207 21.51 -1.36 8.51
C GLY A 207 20.16 -1.76 9.13
N PHE A 208 19.03 -1.49 8.46
CA PHE A 208 17.68 -1.81 8.94
C PHE A 208 16.96 -2.87 8.09
N CYS A 209 17.70 -3.63 7.27
CA CYS A 209 17.20 -4.87 6.68
C CYS A 209 17.53 -6.00 7.67
N LEU A 210 16.49 -6.54 8.32
CA LEU A 210 16.60 -7.52 9.41
C LEU A 210 16.37 -8.95 8.94
#